data_AF-A0A7X0QM49-F1
#
_entry.id   AF-A0A7X0QM49-F1
#
_cell.length_a   1.000
_cell.length_b   1.000
_cell.length_c   1.000
_cell.angle_alpha   90.00
_cell.angle_beta   90.00
_cell.angle_gamma   90.00
#
_symmetry.space_group_name_H-M   'P 1'
#
loop_
_entity.id
_entity.type
_entity.pdbx_description
1 polymer ?
#
loop_
_entity_poly.entity_id
_entity_poly.type
_entity_poly.pdbx_seq_one_letter_code
_entity_poly.pdbx_strand_id
1 'polypeptide(L)'
;MELKPQDLLVLLKAAAHPGRRWTYAALAEALSMSVSEVHSSVKRSAASGLAVMRGRGDWAPVVPALLEFAVHGVRYVWPAEAGPVKRGVPTSFGIEPLASRLAVAPGEAPVWPHPAGSAKGPGLQPIYRTAPASALADPALHRLLALLDALRTGRARERVLAAELLKQELEVADAA
;
A
#
# COMPACT_ATOMS: atom_id res chain seq x y z
N MET A 1 19.55 -0.17 -10.44
CA MET A 1 18.77 0.82 -9.67
C MET A 1 17.84 0.02 -8.77
N GLU A 2 17.93 0.15 -7.45
CA GLU A 2 17.23 -0.71 -6.49
C GLU A 2 15.91 -0.09 -6.04
N LEU A 3 14.81 -0.86 -6.09
CA LEU A 3 13.50 -0.45 -5.56
C LEU A 3 13.57 -0.26 -4.04
N LYS A 4 12.81 0.71 -3.54
CA LYS A 4 12.71 1.01 -2.11
C LYS A 4 11.27 0.91 -1.62
N PRO A 5 11.02 0.69 -0.31
CA PRO A 5 9.66 0.51 0.20
C PRO A 5 8.69 1.67 -0.13
N GLN A 6 9.17 2.92 -0.14
CA GLN A 6 8.35 4.08 -0.52
C GLN A 6 7.85 4.03 -1.97
N ASP A 7 8.49 3.25 -2.83
CA ASP A 7 8.09 3.14 -4.23
C ASP A 7 6.72 2.50 -4.37
N LEU A 8 6.41 1.52 -3.52
CA LEU A 8 5.09 0.94 -3.47
C LEU A 8 4.04 1.90 -2.90
N LEU A 9 4.39 2.73 -1.91
CA LEU A 9 3.46 3.75 -1.42
C LEU A 9 3.08 4.73 -2.55
N VAL A 10 4.07 5.19 -3.32
CA VAL A 10 3.87 6.09 -4.46
C VAL A 10 3.01 5.45 -5.55
N LEU A 11 3.32 4.21 -5.93
CA LEU A 11 2.58 3.49 -6.96
C LEU A 11 1.14 3.18 -6.54
N LEU A 12 0.92 2.72 -5.31
CA LEU A 12 -0.42 2.42 -4.81
C LEU A 12 -1.26 3.69 -4.67
N LYS A 13 -0.67 4.83 -4.32
CA LYS A 13 -1.39 6.11 -4.29
C LYS A 13 -1.88 6.53 -5.68
N ALA A 14 -1.04 6.35 -6.71
CA ALA A 14 -1.45 6.61 -8.08
C ALA A 14 -2.49 5.60 -8.56
N ALA A 15 -2.31 4.31 -8.25
CA ALA A 15 -3.22 3.24 -8.65
C ALA A 15 -4.59 3.33 -7.95
N ALA A 16 -4.67 3.88 -6.73
CA ALA A 16 -5.92 4.15 -6.04
C ALA A 16 -6.77 5.25 -6.71
N HIS A 17 -6.19 6.04 -7.63
CA HIS A 17 -6.84 7.17 -8.29
C HIS A 17 -6.44 7.26 -9.78
N PRO A 18 -6.79 6.29 -10.64
CA PRO A 18 -6.25 6.19 -11.99
C PRO A 18 -6.78 7.26 -12.96
N GLY A 19 -7.99 7.79 -12.75
CA GLY A 19 -8.47 8.98 -13.47
C GLY A 19 -7.74 10.28 -13.10
N ARG A 20 -6.97 10.30 -12.00
CA ARG A 20 -6.27 11.50 -11.53
C ARG A 20 -4.86 11.57 -12.10
N ARG A 21 -4.58 12.65 -12.85
CA ARG A 21 -3.22 13.01 -13.24
C ARG A 21 -2.46 13.59 -12.04
N TRP A 22 -1.35 12.95 -11.67
CA TRP A 22 -0.52 13.39 -10.56
C TRP A 22 0.69 14.19 -11.06
N THR A 23 0.79 15.44 -10.60
CA THR A 23 2.08 16.13 -10.60
C THR A 23 2.93 15.59 -9.45
N TYR A 24 4.26 15.63 -9.57
CA TYR A 24 5.14 15.23 -8.48
C TYR A 24 4.92 16.05 -7.20
N ALA A 25 4.57 17.34 -7.33
CA ALA A 25 4.26 18.20 -6.19
C ALA A 25 2.97 17.75 -5.47
N ALA A 26 1.89 17.52 -6.22
CA ALA A 26 0.62 17.08 -5.64
C ALA A 26 0.74 15.70 -4.98
N LEU A 27 1.51 14.79 -5.57
CA LEU A 27 1.71 13.46 -4.99
C LEU A 27 2.61 13.51 -3.75
N ALA A 28 3.63 14.35 -3.75
CA ALA A 28 4.49 14.59 -2.60
C ALA A 28 3.69 15.14 -1.41
N GLU A 29 2.84 16.13 -1.65
CA GLU A 29 1.91 16.66 -0.64
C GLU A 29 0.98 15.57 -0.10
N ALA A 30 0.31 14.83 -1.00
CA ALA A 30 -0.63 13.79 -0.62
C ALA A 30 -0.01 12.62 0.17
N LEU A 31 1.31 12.40 0.02
CA LEU A 31 2.05 11.33 0.71
C LEU A 31 2.93 11.83 1.85
N SER A 32 2.93 13.14 2.12
CA SER A 32 3.86 13.78 3.06
C SER A 32 5.33 13.44 2.76
N MET A 33 5.68 13.40 1.49
CA MET A 33 7.02 13.12 0.96
C MET A 33 7.61 14.39 0.34
N SER A 34 8.91 14.40 0.07
CA SER A 34 9.50 15.47 -0.74
C SER A 34 9.26 15.23 -2.24
N VAL A 35 9.23 16.30 -3.02
CA VAL A 35 9.10 16.22 -4.49
C VAL A 35 10.23 15.39 -5.11
N SER A 36 11.47 15.57 -4.62
CA SER A 36 12.64 14.83 -5.11
C SER A 36 12.55 13.34 -4.77
N GLU A 37 11.97 13.00 -3.62
CA GLU A 37 11.75 11.61 -3.23
C GLU A 37 10.73 10.93 -4.14
N VAL A 38 9.59 11.58 -4.40
CA VAL A 38 8.57 11.09 -5.33
C VAL A 38 9.12 10.96 -6.75
N HIS A 39 9.83 11.98 -7.25
CA HIS A 39 10.46 11.91 -8.57
C HIS A 39 11.43 10.73 -8.68
N SER A 40 12.27 10.53 -7.66
CA SER A 40 13.21 9.40 -7.63
C SER A 40 12.49 8.07 -7.56
N SER A 41 11.36 8.01 -6.87
CA SER A 41 10.52 6.83 -6.75
C SER A 41 9.89 6.42 -8.08
N VAL A 42 9.30 7.37 -8.81
CA VAL A 42 8.75 7.12 -10.15
C VAL A 42 9.84 6.70 -11.12
N LYS A 43 11.03 7.33 -11.06
CA LYS A 43 12.19 6.94 -11.88
C LYS A 43 12.61 5.49 -11.62
N ARG A 44 12.67 5.05 -10.36
CA ARG A 44 12.97 3.65 -9.99
C ARG A 44 11.91 2.69 -10.49
N SER A 45 10.65 3.04 -10.27
CA SER A 45 9.50 2.23 -10.67
C SER A 45 9.42 2.05 -12.20
N ALA A 46 9.74 3.10 -12.95
CA ALA A 46 9.84 3.02 -14.41
C ALA A 46 11.01 2.13 -14.85
N ALA A 47 12.17 2.25 -14.21
CA ALA A 47 13.34 1.41 -14.51
C ALA A 47 13.10 -0.08 -14.18
N SER A 48 12.19 -0.40 -13.26
CA SER A 48 11.81 -1.77 -12.90
C SER A 48 10.56 -2.27 -13.62
N GLY A 49 9.97 -1.49 -14.54
CA GLY A 49 8.76 -1.86 -15.28
C GLY A 49 7.44 -1.79 -14.48
N LEU A 50 7.46 -1.26 -13.25
CA LEU A 50 6.26 -1.08 -12.42
C LEU A 50 5.49 0.21 -12.77
N ALA A 51 6.10 1.10 -13.53
CA ALA A 51 5.48 2.30 -14.07
C ALA A 51 5.88 2.51 -15.54
N VAL A 52 5.04 3.20 -16.29
CA VAL A 52 5.32 3.62 -17.67
C VAL A 52 5.38 5.14 -17.74
N MET A 53 6.40 5.67 -18.40
CA MET A 53 6.50 7.09 -18.73
C MET A 53 5.82 7.33 -20.08
N ARG A 54 4.82 8.22 -20.11
CA ARG A 54 4.09 8.62 -21.33
C ARG A 54 4.59 9.95 -21.90
N GLY A 55 5.32 10.72 -21.09
CA GLY A 55 5.91 11.99 -21.48
C GLY A 55 6.63 12.64 -20.30
N ARG A 56 7.02 13.91 -20.45
CA ARG A 56 7.69 14.63 -19.37
C ARG A 56 6.72 14.88 -18.22
N GLY A 57 6.90 14.17 -17.12
CA GLY A 57 6.03 14.27 -15.94
C GLY A 57 4.69 13.56 -16.08
N ASP A 58 4.42 12.93 -17.22
CA ASP A 58 3.26 12.07 -17.43
C ASP A 58 3.68 10.61 -17.32
N TRP A 59 3.11 9.92 -16.35
CA TRP A 59 3.44 8.54 -16.01
C TRP A 59 2.23 7.86 -15.36
N ALA A 60 2.21 6.53 -15.41
CA ALA A 60 1.17 5.73 -14.77
C ALA A 60 1.76 4.43 -14.21
N PRO A 61 1.22 3.87 -13.11
CA PRO A 61 1.52 2.50 -12.70
C PRO A 61 1.14 1.51 -13.79
N VAL A 62 1.94 0.44 -13.94
CA VAL A 62 1.57 -0.72 -14.74
C VAL A 62 0.86 -1.71 -13.83
N VAL A 63 -0.48 -1.62 -13.76
CA VAL A 63 -1.29 -2.34 -12.76
C VAL A 63 -1.02 -3.85 -12.74
N PRO A 64 -0.94 -4.58 -13.87
CA PRO A 64 -0.63 -6.01 -13.84
C PRO A 64 0.73 -6.32 -13.22
N ALA A 65 1.77 -5.52 -13.53
CA ALA A 65 3.11 -5.71 -12.98
C ALA A 65 3.18 -5.36 -11.49
N LEU A 66 2.45 -4.31 -11.07
CA LEU A 66 2.32 -3.93 -9.66
C LEU A 66 1.65 -5.04 -8.86
N LEU A 67 0.58 -5.64 -9.39
CA LEU A 67 -0.12 -6.76 -8.76
C LEU A 67 0.79 -7.99 -8.67
N GLU A 68 1.45 -8.37 -9.75
CA GLU A 68 2.41 -9.50 -9.77
C GLU A 68 3.48 -9.31 -8.70
N PHE A 69 4.11 -8.13 -8.66
CA PHE A 69 5.14 -7.82 -7.69
C PHE A 69 4.61 -7.80 -6.25
N ALA A 70 3.41 -7.25 -6.02
CA ALA A 70 2.77 -7.26 -4.70
C ALA A 70 2.47 -8.69 -4.22
N VAL A 71 1.99 -9.57 -5.09
CA VAL A 71 1.64 -10.95 -4.70
C VAL A 71 2.88 -11.81 -4.45
N HIS A 72 3.92 -11.64 -5.26
CA HIS A 72 5.06 -12.57 -5.27
C HIS A 72 6.35 -12.02 -4.64
N GLY A 73 6.57 -10.70 -4.65
CA GLY A 73 7.85 -10.10 -4.26
C GLY A 73 7.88 -9.51 -2.85
N VAL A 74 6.87 -8.74 -2.47
CA VAL A 74 6.93 -7.82 -1.30
C VAL A 74 7.20 -8.53 0.03
N ARG A 75 6.67 -9.74 0.22
CA ARG A 75 6.88 -10.53 1.44
C ARG A 75 8.35 -10.92 1.66
N TYR A 76 9.16 -10.95 0.60
CA TYR A 76 10.55 -11.35 0.65
C TYR A 76 11.49 -10.15 0.68
N VAL A 77 11.16 -9.10 -0.09
CA VAL A 77 12.02 -7.91 -0.19
C VAL A 77 11.80 -6.98 1.00
N TRP A 78 10.56 -6.84 1.47
CA TRP A 78 10.20 -5.95 2.59
C TRP A 78 9.30 -6.67 3.60
N PRO A 79 9.81 -7.71 4.28
CA PRO A 79 9.06 -8.41 5.31
C PRO A 79 8.65 -7.43 6.42
N ALA A 80 7.54 -7.72 7.08
CA ALA A 80 7.18 -7.07 8.32
C ALA A 80 6.88 -8.12 9.38
N GLU A 81 7.20 -7.78 10.63
CA GLU A 81 6.98 -8.66 11.77
C GLU A 81 5.97 -8.02 12.71
N ALA A 82 5.16 -8.88 13.34
CA ALA A 82 4.25 -8.46 14.38
C ALA A 82 5.04 -8.10 15.64
N GLY A 83 4.87 -6.87 16.10
CA GLY A 83 5.42 -6.35 17.34
C GLY A 83 4.40 -6.38 18.48
N PRO A 84 4.74 -5.76 19.62
CA PRO A 84 3.88 -5.71 20.79
C PRO A 84 2.56 -4.99 20.49
N VAL A 85 1.55 -5.25 21.32
CA VAL A 85 0.24 -4.61 21.20
C VAL A 85 0.37 -3.10 21.40
N LYS A 86 -0.10 -2.32 20.43
CA LYS A 86 -0.10 -0.86 20.46
C LYS A 86 -1.43 -0.31 19.97
N ARG A 87 -1.69 0.97 20.24
CA ARG A 87 -2.71 1.74 19.54
C ARG A 87 -2.20 2.12 18.15
N GLY A 88 -3.05 2.06 17.14
CA GLY A 88 -2.64 2.36 15.78
C GLY A 88 -3.77 2.40 14.75
N VAL A 89 -3.38 2.68 13.51
CA VAL A 89 -4.27 2.63 12.35
C VAL A 89 -4.44 1.16 11.95
N PRO A 90 -5.66 0.63 11.83
CA PRO A 90 -5.86 -0.77 11.46
C PRO A 90 -5.30 -1.08 10.07
N THR A 91 -4.71 -2.26 9.89
CA THR A 91 -4.15 -2.73 8.60
C THR A 91 -4.39 -4.23 8.45
N SER A 92 -4.00 -4.82 7.31
CA SER A 92 -4.20 -6.23 7.00
C SER A 92 -5.68 -6.63 7.20
N PHE A 93 -5.94 -7.73 7.88
CA PHE A 93 -7.27 -8.21 8.24
C PHE A 93 -7.99 -7.38 9.32
N GLY A 94 -7.43 -6.26 9.77
CA GLY A 94 -8.04 -5.33 10.71
C GLY A 94 -8.98 -4.28 10.10
N ILE A 95 -9.05 -4.21 8.77
CA ILE A 95 -9.90 -3.27 8.04
C ILE A 95 -10.44 -3.92 6.75
N GLU A 96 -11.53 -3.37 6.21
CA GLU A 96 -12.00 -3.72 4.88
C GLU A 96 -10.92 -3.52 3.80
N PRO A 97 -10.92 -4.35 2.74
CA PRO A 97 -11.95 -5.34 2.41
C PRO A 97 -11.73 -6.74 3.05
N LEU A 98 -10.70 -6.91 3.88
CA LEU A 98 -10.39 -8.21 4.50
C LEU A 98 -11.19 -8.48 5.78
N ALA A 99 -11.48 -7.45 6.57
CA ALA A 99 -12.12 -7.59 7.87
C ALA A 99 -13.45 -8.35 7.82
N SER A 100 -14.30 -8.09 6.83
CA SER A 100 -15.59 -8.79 6.65
C SER A 100 -15.46 -10.25 6.19
N ARG A 101 -14.29 -10.66 5.69
CA ARG A 101 -14.05 -11.97 5.08
C ARG A 101 -13.34 -12.96 5.98
N LEU A 102 -12.84 -12.50 7.12
CA LEU A 102 -12.04 -13.26 8.07
C LEU A 102 -12.64 -13.12 9.47
N ALA A 103 -12.87 -14.25 10.14
CA ALA A 103 -13.19 -14.24 11.55
C ALA A 103 -11.91 -13.97 12.35
N VAL A 104 -11.80 -12.77 12.93
CA VAL A 104 -10.62 -12.31 13.69
C VAL A 104 -11.05 -12.08 15.13
N ALA A 105 -10.31 -12.64 16.10
CA ALA A 105 -10.65 -12.39 17.49
C ALA A 105 -10.34 -10.93 17.87
N PRO A 106 -11.12 -10.32 18.79
CA PRO A 106 -10.88 -8.96 19.23
C PRO A 106 -9.43 -8.75 19.70
N GLY A 107 -8.76 -7.74 19.15
CA GLY A 107 -7.38 -7.40 19.52
C GLY A 107 -6.28 -8.17 18.79
N GLU A 108 -6.61 -9.09 17.87
CA GLU A 108 -5.60 -9.79 17.04
C GLU A 108 -5.27 -9.03 15.75
N ALA A 109 -6.18 -8.18 15.28
CA ALA A 109 -6.01 -7.34 14.10
C ALA A 109 -4.77 -6.44 14.23
N PRO A 110 -3.82 -6.50 13.28
CA PRO A 110 -2.60 -5.69 13.36
C PRO A 110 -2.92 -4.22 13.11
N VAL A 111 -2.08 -3.36 13.68
CA VAL A 111 -2.18 -1.91 13.53
C VAL A 111 -0.83 -1.30 13.20
N TRP A 112 -0.78 -0.28 12.36
CA TRP A 112 0.40 0.58 12.29
C TRP A 112 0.45 1.48 13.53
N PRO A 113 1.49 1.39 14.38
CA PRO A 113 1.57 2.23 15.57
C PRO A 113 1.53 3.71 15.20
N HIS A 114 0.47 4.40 15.61
CA HIS A 114 0.23 5.78 15.22
C HIS A 114 -0.73 6.45 16.21
N PRO A 115 -0.44 7.68 16.67
CA PRO A 115 -1.24 8.35 17.70
C PRO A 115 -2.67 8.66 17.28
N ALA A 116 -2.92 8.91 15.98
CA ALA A 116 -4.27 9.13 15.45
C ALA A 116 -5.05 7.82 15.16
N GLY A 117 -4.47 6.66 15.48
CA GLY A 117 -5.11 5.37 15.27
C GLY A 117 -6.36 5.14 16.12
N SER A 118 -7.33 4.40 15.58
CA SER A 118 -8.62 4.09 16.24
C SER A 118 -8.70 2.66 16.81
N ALA A 119 -7.70 1.81 16.54
CA ALA A 119 -7.70 0.41 16.94
C ALA A 119 -6.52 0.08 17.87
N LYS A 120 -6.59 -1.08 18.53
CA LYS A 120 -5.52 -1.65 19.35
C LYS A 120 -5.29 -3.09 18.95
N GLY A 121 -4.04 -3.46 18.72
CA GLY A 121 -3.63 -4.81 18.33
C GLY A 121 -2.12 -4.90 18.11
N PRO A 122 -1.59 -6.03 17.60
CA PRO A 122 -0.17 -6.20 17.34
C PRO A 122 0.37 -5.09 16.42
N GLY A 123 1.46 -4.44 16.83
CA GLY A 123 2.05 -3.38 16.04
C GLY A 123 2.74 -3.92 14.79
N LEU A 124 2.41 -3.40 13.61
CA LEU A 124 3.05 -3.76 12.34
C LEU A 124 3.88 -2.58 11.81
N GLN A 125 5.08 -2.85 11.30
CA GLN A 125 5.87 -1.83 10.61
C GLN A 125 5.23 -1.51 9.24
N PRO A 126 4.78 -0.27 9.00
CA PRO A 126 4.21 0.09 7.70
C PRO A 126 5.25 -0.05 6.60
N ILE A 127 4.81 -0.25 5.35
CA ILE A 127 5.72 -0.32 4.20
C ILE A 127 6.60 0.93 4.10
N TYR A 128 6.08 2.09 4.52
CA TYR A 128 6.86 3.31 4.63
C TYR A 128 6.36 4.19 5.78
N ARG A 129 7.25 5.01 6.35
CA ARG A 129 6.96 5.78 7.57
C ARG A 129 5.73 6.70 7.48
N THR A 130 5.40 7.21 6.28
CA THR A 130 4.24 8.08 6.07
C THR A 130 2.96 7.33 5.72
N ALA A 131 3.02 6.02 5.45
CA ALA A 131 1.86 5.24 5.02
C ALA A 131 0.65 5.32 5.98
N PRO A 132 0.81 5.28 7.32
CA PRO A 132 -0.33 5.39 8.23
C PRO A 132 -1.05 6.74 8.12
N ALA A 133 -0.31 7.84 8.00
CA ALA A 133 -0.87 9.17 7.83
C ALA A 133 -1.55 9.32 6.46
N SER A 134 -0.91 8.80 5.39
CA SER A 134 -1.48 8.81 4.04
C SER A 134 -2.75 7.96 3.93
N ALA A 135 -2.81 6.83 4.64
CA ALA A 135 -3.99 5.97 4.70
C ALA A 135 -5.17 6.66 5.40
N LEU A 136 -4.93 7.35 6.52
CA LEU A 136 -5.97 8.11 7.21
C LEU A 136 -6.59 9.23 6.34
N ALA A 137 -5.81 9.81 5.44
CA ALA A 137 -6.27 10.85 4.53
C ALA A 137 -6.92 10.32 3.24
N ASP A 138 -6.80 9.02 2.96
CA ASP A 138 -7.22 8.43 1.69
C ASP A 138 -7.72 6.99 1.88
N PRO A 139 -9.05 6.79 1.99
CA PRO A 139 -9.64 5.47 2.18
C PRO A 139 -9.33 4.47 1.06
N ALA A 140 -9.16 4.92 -0.18
CA ALA A 140 -8.84 4.04 -1.30
C ALA A 140 -7.39 3.53 -1.17
N LEU A 141 -6.44 4.41 -0.86
CA LEU A 141 -5.08 4.01 -0.55
C LEU A 141 -5.02 3.11 0.69
N HIS A 142 -5.81 3.39 1.74
CA HIS A 142 -5.83 2.59 2.96
C HIS A 142 -6.18 1.13 2.66
N ARG A 143 -7.22 0.88 1.86
CA ARG A 143 -7.61 -0.48 1.45
C ARG A 143 -6.46 -1.21 0.76
N LEU A 144 -5.80 -0.57 -0.22
CA LEU A 144 -4.66 -1.16 -0.93
C LEU A 144 -3.48 -1.47 -0.01
N LEU A 145 -3.14 -0.56 0.91
CA LEU A 145 -2.05 -0.76 1.87
C LEU A 145 -2.36 -1.87 2.88
N ALA A 146 -3.63 -2.00 3.30
CA ALA A 146 -4.05 -3.09 4.17
C ALA A 146 -3.89 -4.45 3.46
N LEU A 147 -4.31 -4.55 2.21
CA LEU A 147 -4.13 -5.75 1.39
C LEU A 147 -2.64 -6.08 1.17
N LEU A 148 -1.81 -5.07 0.93
CA LEU A 148 -0.37 -5.22 0.84
C LEU A 148 0.22 -5.82 2.12
N ASP A 149 -0.20 -5.35 3.30
CA ASP A 149 0.28 -5.90 4.56
C ASP A 149 -0.19 -7.34 4.81
N ALA A 150 -1.40 -7.68 4.41
CA ALA A 150 -1.86 -9.06 4.43
C ALA A 150 -1.02 -9.97 3.52
N LEU A 151 -0.55 -9.48 2.37
CA LEU A 151 0.39 -10.19 1.51
C LEU A 151 1.78 -10.34 2.15
N ARG A 152 2.25 -9.31 2.87
CA ARG A 152 3.56 -9.30 3.54
C ARG A 152 3.62 -10.23 4.75
N THR A 153 2.55 -10.30 5.55
CA THR A 153 2.59 -10.95 6.87
C THR A 153 1.51 -12.00 7.13
N GLY A 154 0.47 -12.04 6.30
CA GLY A 154 -0.67 -12.91 6.54
C GLY A 154 -0.35 -14.39 6.35
N ARG A 155 -1.22 -15.25 6.90
CA ARG A 155 -1.19 -16.70 6.69
C ARG A 155 -1.60 -17.08 5.25
N ALA A 156 -1.44 -18.35 4.88
CA ALA A 156 -1.73 -18.81 3.50
C ALA A 156 -3.14 -18.39 3.03
N ARG A 157 -4.17 -18.61 3.85
CA ARG A 157 -5.56 -18.21 3.54
C ARG A 157 -5.71 -16.69 3.39
N GLU A 158 -5.13 -15.91 4.30
CA GLU A 158 -5.18 -14.44 4.26
C GLU A 158 -4.50 -13.90 3.00
N ARG A 159 -3.34 -14.45 2.61
CA ARG A 159 -2.62 -14.02 1.41
C ARG A 159 -3.37 -14.35 0.12
N VAL A 160 -3.99 -15.52 0.03
CA VAL A 160 -4.81 -15.88 -1.14
C VAL A 160 -5.95 -14.88 -1.31
N LEU A 161 -6.70 -14.62 -0.23
CA LEU A 161 -7.80 -13.68 -0.25
C LEU A 161 -7.33 -12.23 -0.51
N ALA A 162 -6.19 -11.82 0.08
CA ALA A 162 -5.63 -10.50 -0.14
C ALA A 162 -5.19 -10.30 -1.59
N ALA A 163 -4.64 -11.33 -2.25
CA ALA A 163 -4.28 -11.27 -3.66
C ALA A 163 -5.52 -11.09 -4.55
N GLU A 164 -6.59 -11.84 -4.28
CA GLU A 164 -7.86 -11.73 -5.01
C GLU A 164 -8.49 -10.35 -4.84
N LEU A 165 -8.57 -9.84 -3.61
CA LEU A 165 -9.14 -8.53 -3.31
C LEU A 165 -8.27 -7.38 -3.84
N LEU A 166 -6.94 -7.52 -3.79
CA LEU A 166 -6.03 -6.51 -4.35
C LEU A 166 -6.20 -6.39 -5.85
N LYS A 167 -6.34 -7.52 -6.55
CA LYS A 167 -6.68 -7.52 -7.97
C LYS A 167 -7.99 -6.77 -8.23
N GLN A 168 -9.04 -7.07 -7.47
CA GLN A 168 -10.35 -6.42 -7.61
C GLN A 168 -10.29 -4.91 -7.37
N GLU A 169 -9.65 -4.46 -6.28
CA GLU A 169 -9.53 -3.02 -5.97
C GLU A 169 -8.75 -2.27 -7.07
N LEU A 170 -7.70 -2.89 -7.62
CA LEU A 170 -6.91 -2.29 -8.69
C LEU A 170 -7.65 -2.27 -10.04
N GLU A 171 -8.44 -3.30 -10.36
CA GLU A 171 -9.27 -3.35 -11.59
C GLU A 171 -10.46 -2.38 -11.52
N VAL A 172 -11.13 -2.29 -10.35
CA VAL A 172 -12.23 -1.33 -10.13
C VAL A 172 -11.72 0.09 -10.24
N ALA A 173 -10.54 0.37 -9.70
CA ALA A 173 -9.91 1.65 -9.88
C ALA A 173 -9.71 1.93 -11.37
N ASP A 174 -9.05 1.03 -12.13
CA ASP A 174 -8.70 1.27 -13.54
C ASP A 174 -9.92 1.48 -14.46
N ALA A 175 -11.09 0.97 -14.07
CA ALA A 175 -12.36 1.15 -14.78
C ALA A 175 -13.08 2.49 -14.50
N ALA A 176 -12.63 3.28 -13.51
CA ALA A 176 -13.26 4.51 -13.03
C ALA A 176 -12.52 5.78 -13.50
#